data_AF-A0A8H6LCA9-F1
#
_entry.id   AF-A0A8H6LCA9-F1
#
_cell.length_a   1.000
_cell.length_b   1.000
_cell.length_c   1.000
_cell.angle_alpha   90.00
_cell.angle_beta   90.00
_cell.angle_gamma   90.00
#
_symmetry.space_group_name_H-M   'P 1'
#
loop_
_entity.id
_entity.type
_entity.pdbx_description
1 polymer ?
#
loop_
_entity_poly.entity_id
_entity_poly.type
_entity_poly.pdbx_seq_one_letter_code
_entity_poly.pdbx_strand_id
1 'polypeptide(L)'
;MNLDKPESYGQIGDTEKQRRLRTLISLTIIERIYSVQRDYIPGTKLLSRNKLQELQNAIASSDDRGESENIIAMEGISSMLEQVDFIDPDIIKCWKGFCWGEESPTHVTRSTILTLLRRYRIPPQFSGPSGIDTHAQHADILVTRHWMRIKLWSLASSHGYVEGLSDDEEFRNEYALTIASEALDTCFQFEMTSLEVHGVGLVCILKIPADKDPN
;
A
#
# COMPACT_ATOMS: atom_id res chain seq x y z
N MET A 1 -6.49 -23.37 5.20
CA MET A 1 -7.02 -23.44 3.82
C MET A 1 -5.88 -22.99 2.91
N ASN A 2 -5.37 -23.82 2.01
CA ASN A 2 -4.22 -23.49 1.14
C ASN A 2 -4.62 -22.48 0.03
N LEU A 3 -5.22 -21.34 0.40
CA LEU A 3 -5.81 -20.38 -0.54
C LEU A 3 -4.77 -19.72 -1.47
N ASP A 4 -3.50 -19.74 -1.06
CA ASP A 4 -2.37 -19.24 -1.83
C ASP A 4 -1.87 -20.22 -2.91
N LYS A 5 -2.49 -21.40 -3.01
CA LYS A 5 -2.08 -22.48 -3.91
C LYS A 5 -3.08 -22.65 -5.07
N PRO A 6 -2.67 -22.53 -6.34
CA PRO A 6 -3.56 -22.70 -7.50
C PRO A 6 -4.31 -24.04 -7.49
N GLU A 7 -3.67 -25.11 -6.99
CA GLU A 7 -4.25 -26.45 -6.96
C GLU A 7 -5.50 -26.53 -6.06
N SER A 8 -5.63 -25.61 -5.10
CA SER A 8 -6.79 -25.54 -4.21
C SER A 8 -8.07 -25.07 -4.91
N TYR A 9 -7.98 -24.60 -6.17
CA TYR A 9 -9.10 -24.06 -6.95
C TYR A 9 -9.66 -25.04 -8.00
N GLY A 10 -9.05 -26.21 -8.20
CA GLY A 10 -9.35 -27.09 -9.34
C GLY A 10 -10.76 -27.71 -9.41
N GLN A 11 -11.50 -27.76 -8.30
CA GLN A 11 -12.84 -28.38 -8.20
C GLN A 11 -13.94 -27.38 -7.83
N ILE A 12 -13.67 -26.09 -7.98
CA ILE A 12 -14.49 -25.00 -7.46
C ILE A 12 -15.10 -24.21 -8.62
N GLY A 13 -16.33 -23.75 -8.51
CA GLY A 13 -16.95 -22.89 -9.52
C GLY A 13 -16.29 -21.50 -9.60
N ASP A 14 -16.29 -20.87 -10.78
CA ASP A 14 -15.53 -19.65 -11.05
C ASP A 14 -15.88 -18.48 -10.10
N THR A 15 -17.16 -18.29 -9.78
CA THR A 15 -17.61 -17.30 -8.80
C THR A 15 -16.98 -17.50 -7.42
N GLU A 16 -16.85 -18.75 -6.97
CA GLU A 16 -16.25 -19.08 -5.68
C GLU A 16 -14.71 -18.94 -5.73
N LYS A 17 -14.08 -19.25 -6.87
CA LYS A 17 -12.65 -18.95 -7.08
C LYS A 17 -12.37 -17.45 -6.92
N GLN A 18 -13.16 -16.60 -7.60
CA GLN A 18 -13.03 -15.14 -7.52
C GLN A 18 -13.28 -14.62 -6.10
N ARG A 19 -14.31 -15.13 -5.40
CA ARG A 19 -14.59 -14.75 -4.00
C ARG A 19 -13.43 -15.07 -3.06
N ARG A 20 -12.84 -16.27 -3.18
CA ARG A 20 -11.68 -16.68 -2.40
C ARG A 20 -10.45 -15.84 -2.69
N LEU A 21 -10.22 -15.54 -3.97
CA LEU A 21 -9.11 -14.68 -4.39
C LEU A 21 -9.26 -13.28 -3.79
N ARG A 22 -10.42 -12.64 -3.92
CA ARG A 22 -10.69 -11.34 -3.28
C ARG A 22 -10.45 -11.38 -1.78
N THR A 23 -10.98 -12.41 -1.11
CA THR A 23 -10.81 -12.58 0.34
C THR A 23 -9.34 -12.69 0.74
N LEU A 24 -8.56 -13.51 0.01
CA LEU A 24 -7.14 -13.67 0.26
C LEU A 24 -6.36 -12.35 0.09
N ILE A 25 -6.67 -11.58 -0.96
CA ILE A 25 -6.03 -10.29 -1.21
C ILE A 25 -6.40 -9.30 -0.12
N SER A 26 -7.68 -9.19 0.24
CA SER A 26 -8.14 -8.30 1.31
C SER A 26 -7.47 -8.63 2.64
N LEU A 27 -7.38 -9.91 3.02
CA LEU A 27 -6.67 -10.32 4.24
C LEU A 27 -5.18 -9.97 4.19
N THR A 28 -4.54 -10.14 3.04
CA THR A 28 -3.13 -9.77 2.85
C THR A 28 -2.92 -8.26 3.01
N ILE A 29 -3.80 -7.44 2.42
CA ILE A 29 -3.77 -5.99 2.56
C ILE A 29 -3.92 -5.59 4.03
N ILE A 30 -4.94 -6.13 4.70
CA ILE A 30 -5.23 -5.84 6.11
C ILE A 30 -4.04 -6.22 7.00
N GLU A 31 -3.47 -7.42 6.83
CA GLU A 31 -2.32 -7.86 7.63
C GLU A 31 -1.12 -6.91 7.47
N ARG A 32 -0.82 -6.48 6.24
CA ARG A 32 0.31 -5.59 5.96
C ARG A 32 0.10 -4.19 6.49
N ILE A 33 -1.08 -3.62 6.32
CA ILE A 33 -1.44 -2.33 6.91
C ILE A 33 -1.37 -2.42 8.44
N TYR A 34 -1.93 -3.47 9.02
CA TYR A 34 -1.90 -3.72 10.45
C TYR A 34 -0.46 -3.87 10.97
N SER A 35 0.41 -4.55 10.20
CA SER A 35 1.83 -4.70 10.51
C SER A 35 2.54 -3.35 10.64
N VAL A 36 2.27 -2.41 9.73
CA VAL A 36 2.83 -1.06 9.76
C VAL A 36 2.24 -0.20 10.89
N GLN A 37 0.96 -0.38 11.23
CA GLN A 37 0.28 0.41 12.27
C GLN A 37 0.56 -0.06 13.69
N ARG A 38 0.69 -1.38 13.90
CA ARG A 38 0.74 -2.04 15.22
C ARG A 38 2.06 -2.72 15.50
N ASP A 39 3.06 -2.52 14.64
CA ASP A 39 4.40 -3.02 14.84
C ASP A 39 4.47 -4.55 14.91
N TYR A 40 3.53 -5.20 14.22
CA TYR A 40 3.44 -6.65 14.11
C TYR A 40 4.31 -7.11 12.94
N ILE A 41 5.13 -8.14 13.17
CA ILE A 41 5.95 -8.75 12.11
C ILE A 41 5.08 -9.82 11.42
N PRO A 42 4.75 -9.66 10.12
CA PRO A 42 3.84 -10.58 9.43
C PRO A 42 4.40 -12.00 9.32
N GLY A 43 3.49 -12.97 9.39
CA GLY A 43 3.84 -14.39 9.33
C GLY A 43 3.91 -14.87 7.88
N THR A 44 5.12 -14.96 7.32
CA THR A 44 5.43 -15.36 5.93
C THR A 44 4.87 -14.44 4.82
N LYS A 45 5.54 -14.41 3.65
CA LYS A 45 5.10 -13.65 2.46
C LYS A 45 3.90 -14.37 1.82
N LEU A 46 2.70 -14.15 2.34
CA LEU A 46 1.48 -14.83 1.89
C LEU A 46 1.15 -14.55 0.41
N LEU A 47 1.29 -13.30 -0.06
CA LEU A 47 0.98 -12.93 -1.44
C LEU A 47 1.89 -11.80 -1.96
N SER A 48 2.85 -12.10 -2.84
CA SER A 48 3.56 -11.10 -3.63
C SER A 48 2.75 -10.75 -4.89
N ARG A 49 3.07 -9.62 -5.56
CA ARG A 49 2.46 -9.24 -6.84
C ARG A 49 2.61 -10.34 -7.90
N ASN A 50 3.79 -10.93 -8.00
CA ASN A 50 4.05 -12.02 -8.96
C ASN A 50 3.18 -13.24 -8.65
N LYS A 51 3.06 -13.62 -7.37
CA LYS A 51 2.24 -14.75 -6.95
C LYS A 51 0.74 -14.48 -7.16
N LEU A 52 0.30 -13.23 -7.00
CA LEU A 52 -1.06 -12.82 -7.37
C LEU A 52 -1.28 -12.97 -8.89
N GLN A 53 -0.36 -12.49 -9.72
CA GLN A 53 -0.50 -12.62 -11.17
C GLN A 53 -0.53 -14.09 -11.60
N GLU A 54 0.30 -14.94 -11.00
CA GLU A 54 0.28 -16.40 -11.21
C GLU A 54 -1.08 -17.00 -10.82
N LEU A 55 -1.61 -16.64 -9.65
CA LEU A 55 -2.92 -17.10 -9.19
C LEU A 55 -4.06 -16.61 -10.10
N GLN A 56 -4.03 -15.35 -10.50
CA GLN A 56 -5.01 -14.78 -11.44
C GLN A 56 -4.97 -15.50 -12.78
N ASN A 57 -3.78 -15.73 -13.34
CA ASN A 57 -3.61 -16.45 -14.60
C ASN A 57 -4.08 -17.91 -14.50
N ALA A 58 -3.85 -18.57 -13.35
CA ALA A 58 -4.30 -19.93 -13.12
C ALA A 58 -5.83 -20.05 -12.92
N ILE A 59 -6.47 -18.97 -12.44
CA ILE A 59 -7.91 -18.91 -12.17
C ILE A 59 -8.70 -18.38 -13.36
N ALA A 60 -8.09 -17.57 -14.23
CA ALA A 60 -8.72 -16.99 -15.42
C ALA A 60 -9.19 -18.10 -16.38
N SER A 61 -10.50 -18.31 -16.45
CA SER A 61 -11.13 -19.11 -17.50
C SER A 61 -11.34 -18.25 -18.74
N SER A 62 -11.31 -18.88 -19.93
CA SER A 62 -11.38 -18.20 -21.23
C SER A 62 -12.74 -17.56 -21.57
N ASP A 63 -13.73 -17.61 -20.66
CA ASP A 63 -15.13 -17.28 -20.96
C ASP A 63 -15.73 -16.18 -20.06
N ASP A 64 -14.89 -15.49 -19.28
CA ASP A 64 -15.34 -14.50 -18.31
C ASP A 64 -15.64 -13.14 -18.97
N ARG A 65 -16.73 -13.09 -19.75
CA ARG A 65 -17.45 -11.83 -20.06
C ARG A 65 -18.35 -11.43 -18.88
N GLY A 66 -17.88 -11.61 -17.66
CA GLY A 66 -18.64 -11.47 -16.41
C GLY A 66 -18.56 -10.06 -15.83
N GLU A 67 -19.73 -9.42 -15.73
CA GLU A 67 -20.12 -8.31 -14.84
C GLU A 67 -19.03 -7.26 -14.51
N SER A 68 -19.21 -6.05 -15.06
CA SER A 68 -18.36 -4.87 -14.83
C SER A 68 -17.98 -4.63 -13.36
N GLU A 69 -18.85 -4.96 -12.41
CA GLU A 69 -18.61 -4.81 -10.97
C GLU A 69 -17.49 -5.71 -10.44
N ASN A 70 -17.39 -6.97 -10.89
CA ASN A 70 -16.33 -7.88 -10.45
C ASN A 70 -14.96 -7.42 -10.96
N ILE A 71 -14.92 -6.89 -12.19
CA ILE A 71 -13.71 -6.33 -12.79
C ILE A 71 -13.22 -5.12 -11.99
N ILE A 72 -14.11 -4.17 -11.67
CA ILE A 72 -13.78 -2.97 -10.88
C ILE A 72 -13.32 -3.35 -9.47
N ALA A 73 -14.04 -4.25 -8.81
CA ALA A 73 -13.68 -4.70 -7.47
C ALA A 73 -12.29 -5.35 -7.44
N MET A 74 -11.98 -6.16 -8.47
CA MET A 74 -10.66 -6.76 -8.64
C MET A 74 -9.57 -5.73 -8.98
N GLU A 75 -9.87 -4.74 -9.82
CA GLU A 75 -8.94 -3.66 -10.18
C GLU A 75 -8.56 -2.87 -8.92
N GLY A 76 -9.53 -2.37 -8.17
CA GLY A 76 -9.24 -1.54 -7.00
C GLY A 76 -8.57 -2.33 -5.85
N ILE A 77 -8.94 -3.59 -5.62
CA ILE A 77 -8.23 -4.44 -4.64
C ILE A 77 -6.79 -4.74 -5.11
N SER A 78 -6.57 -4.92 -6.42
CA SER A 78 -5.22 -5.11 -6.97
C SER A 78 -4.38 -3.85 -6.85
N SER A 79 -4.93 -2.68 -7.17
CA SER A 79 -4.28 -1.38 -6.99
C SER A 79 -3.91 -1.11 -5.53
N MET A 80 -4.77 -1.50 -4.58
CA MET A 80 -4.48 -1.40 -3.15
C MET A 80 -3.37 -2.37 -2.72
N LEU A 81 -3.38 -3.62 -3.21
CA LEU A 81 -2.31 -4.57 -2.94
C LEU A 81 -0.95 -4.04 -3.42
N GLU A 82 -0.88 -3.41 -4.59
CA GLU A 82 0.34 -2.78 -5.10
C GLU A 82 0.89 -1.70 -4.18
N GLN A 83 0.03 -1.07 -3.36
CA GLN A 83 0.49 -0.10 -2.37
C GLN A 83 1.23 -0.76 -1.20
N VAL A 84 0.98 -2.05 -0.93
CA VAL A 84 1.48 -2.74 0.27
C VAL A 84 2.32 -3.98 -0.03
N ASP A 85 2.47 -4.36 -1.31
CA ASP A 85 3.09 -5.62 -1.76
C ASP A 85 4.53 -5.85 -1.27
N PHE A 86 5.25 -4.76 -1.04
CA PHE A 86 6.64 -4.73 -0.61
C PHE A 86 6.79 -5.01 0.89
N ILE A 87 5.73 -4.83 1.69
CA ILE A 87 5.77 -4.99 3.14
C ILE A 87 6.01 -6.46 3.47
N ASP A 88 7.13 -6.69 4.13
CA ASP A 88 7.60 -7.99 4.59
C ASP A 88 8.29 -7.87 5.97
N PRO A 89 8.68 -9.00 6.60
CA PRO A 89 9.32 -8.97 7.90
C PRO A 89 10.57 -8.09 7.99
N ASP A 90 11.41 -8.06 6.94
CA ASP A 90 12.67 -7.31 6.96
C ASP A 90 12.41 -5.80 6.93
N ILE A 91 11.46 -5.36 6.12
CA ILE A 91 11.04 -3.95 6.09
C ILE A 91 10.42 -3.54 7.43
N ILE A 92 9.57 -4.37 8.03
CA ILE A 92 8.97 -4.07 9.35
C ILE A 92 10.06 -3.99 10.42
N LYS A 93 11.00 -4.95 10.47
CA LYS A 93 12.15 -4.91 11.39
C LYS A 93 12.98 -3.65 11.22
N CYS A 94 13.24 -3.23 9.98
CA CYS A 94 14.00 -2.02 9.71
C CYS A 94 13.24 -0.76 10.14
N TRP A 95 11.92 -0.66 9.89
CA TRP A 95 11.10 0.45 10.40
C TRP A 95 11.09 0.54 11.93
N LYS A 96 11.28 -0.58 12.62
CA LYS A 96 11.38 -0.62 14.09
C LYS A 96 12.81 -0.38 14.60
N GLY A 97 13.81 -0.43 13.74
CA GLY A 97 15.21 -0.45 14.15
C GLY A 97 15.64 -1.77 14.80
N PHE A 98 14.81 -2.82 14.77
CA PHE A 98 15.19 -4.15 15.28
C PHE A 98 16.32 -4.78 14.47
N CYS A 99 16.47 -4.39 13.21
CA CYS A 99 17.59 -4.79 12.38
C CYS A 99 18.95 -4.45 13.02
N TRP A 100 19.08 -3.41 13.87
CA TRP A 100 20.37 -3.06 14.47
C TRP A 100 20.82 -4.00 15.60
N GLY A 101 19.89 -4.82 16.13
CA GLY A 101 20.16 -5.73 17.26
C GLY A 101 20.41 -7.18 16.86
N GLU A 102 20.38 -7.50 15.56
CA GLU A 102 20.60 -8.87 15.07
C GLU A 102 22.10 -9.17 14.90
N GLU A 103 22.51 -10.42 15.16
CA GLU A 103 23.90 -10.86 14.96
C GLU A 103 24.34 -10.75 13.49
N SER A 104 23.40 -10.93 12.55
CA SER A 104 23.60 -10.79 11.11
C SER A 104 22.47 -9.97 10.49
N PRO A 105 22.52 -8.63 10.58
CA PRO A 105 21.38 -7.80 10.27
C PRO A 105 21.11 -7.70 8.77
N THR A 106 19.89 -8.02 8.33
CA THR A 106 19.41 -7.77 6.97
C THR A 106 18.74 -6.41 6.89
N HIS A 107 19.52 -5.39 6.54
CA HIS A 107 19.00 -4.04 6.33
C HIS A 107 18.33 -3.89 4.96
N VAL A 108 17.22 -3.15 4.94
CA VAL A 108 16.67 -2.62 3.69
C VAL A 108 17.68 -1.65 3.08
N THR A 109 18.08 -1.91 1.85
CA THR A 109 19.14 -1.14 1.19
C THR A 109 18.64 0.20 0.67
N ARG A 110 19.58 1.16 0.50
CA ARG A 110 19.32 2.45 -0.17
C ARG A 110 18.66 2.26 -1.55
N SER A 111 19.14 1.32 -2.36
CA SER A 111 18.58 1.07 -3.69
C SER A 111 17.14 0.56 -3.63
N THR A 112 16.83 -0.34 -2.69
CA THR A 112 15.46 -0.82 -2.47
C THR A 112 14.51 0.32 -2.15
N ILE A 113 14.88 1.21 -1.21
CA ILE A 113 14.03 2.35 -0.84
C ILE A 113 13.87 3.31 -2.01
N LEU A 114 14.94 3.60 -2.76
CA LEU A 114 14.89 4.46 -3.94
C LEU A 114 13.94 3.93 -5.00
N THR A 115 14.02 2.63 -5.31
CA THR A 115 13.11 1.98 -6.27
C THR A 115 11.66 2.10 -5.82
N LEU A 116 11.37 1.90 -4.53
CA LEU A 116 10.02 2.02 -4.00
C LEU A 116 9.51 3.47 -4.02
N LEU A 117 10.32 4.45 -3.60
CA LEU A 117 9.94 5.86 -3.64
C LEU A 117 9.66 6.33 -5.08
N ARG A 118 10.49 5.91 -6.04
CA ARG A 118 10.26 6.17 -7.48
C ARG A 118 9.00 5.51 -8.00
N ARG A 119 8.75 4.26 -7.60
CA ARG A 119 7.50 3.56 -7.94
C ARG A 119 6.29 4.36 -7.49
N TYR A 120 6.31 4.87 -6.25
CA TYR A 120 5.21 5.67 -5.73
C TYR A 120 5.18 7.10 -6.23
N ARG A 121 6.17 7.60 -6.99
CA ARG A 121 6.09 8.95 -7.58
C ARG A 121 4.95 9.04 -8.60
N ILE A 122 4.70 7.96 -9.33
CA ILE A 122 3.64 7.88 -10.33
C ILE A 122 2.35 7.43 -9.63
N PRO A 123 1.27 8.23 -9.62
CA PRO A 123 0.00 7.79 -9.06
C PRO A 123 -0.61 6.67 -9.93
N PRO A 124 -1.32 5.70 -9.33
CA PRO A 124 -2.08 4.71 -10.09
C PRO A 124 -3.11 5.41 -10.97
N GLN A 125 -3.26 4.92 -12.19
CA GLN A 125 -4.30 5.38 -13.11
C GLN A 125 -5.55 4.56 -12.85
N PHE A 126 -6.69 5.23 -12.70
CA PHE A 126 -7.96 4.58 -12.47
C PHE A 126 -8.79 4.64 -13.75
N SER A 127 -9.03 3.47 -14.37
CA SER A 127 -9.86 3.37 -15.58
C SER A 127 -11.29 3.03 -15.16
N GLY A 128 -12.02 3.98 -14.59
CA GLY A 128 -13.41 3.73 -14.17
C GLY A 128 -14.34 3.53 -15.38
N PRO A 129 -15.16 2.45 -15.44
CA PRO A 129 -16.26 2.39 -16.38
C PRO A 129 -17.26 3.50 -16.05
N SER A 130 -17.80 4.15 -17.08
CA SER A 130 -18.72 5.27 -16.94
C SER A 130 -19.95 4.85 -16.12
N GLY A 131 -20.09 5.37 -14.89
CA GLY A 131 -21.33 5.26 -14.09
C GLY A 131 -21.22 4.60 -12.71
N ILE A 132 -20.06 4.09 -12.29
CA ILE A 132 -19.85 3.57 -10.92
C ILE A 132 -19.01 4.56 -10.12
N ASP A 133 -19.53 4.99 -8.97
CA ASP A 133 -18.82 5.87 -8.04
C ASP A 133 -17.76 5.08 -7.27
N THR A 134 -16.50 5.25 -7.68
CA THR A 134 -15.33 4.67 -7.03
C THR A 134 -14.47 5.73 -6.31
N HIS A 135 -15.00 6.94 -6.07
CA HIS A 135 -14.24 8.05 -5.48
C HIS A 135 -13.64 7.71 -4.12
N ALA A 136 -14.41 7.07 -3.24
CA ALA A 136 -13.95 6.61 -1.93
C ALA A 136 -12.80 5.59 -2.02
N GLN A 137 -12.88 4.67 -2.99
CA GLN A 137 -11.82 3.68 -3.22
C GLN A 137 -10.55 4.32 -3.79
N HIS A 138 -10.69 5.25 -4.74
CA HIS A 138 -9.55 6.00 -5.29
C HIS A 138 -8.87 6.84 -4.21
N ALA A 139 -9.67 7.50 -3.36
CA ALA A 139 -9.17 8.26 -2.21
C ALA A 139 -8.36 7.35 -1.27
N ASP A 140 -8.91 6.19 -0.89
CA ASP A 140 -8.22 5.22 -0.01
C ASP A 140 -6.87 4.76 -0.58
N ILE A 141 -6.82 4.45 -1.88
CA ILE A 141 -5.59 4.02 -2.57
C ILE A 141 -4.56 5.14 -2.60
N LEU A 142 -4.96 6.37 -2.96
CA LEU A 142 -4.04 7.50 -3.08
C LEU A 142 -3.54 8.00 -1.71
N VAL A 143 -4.39 8.02 -0.70
CA VAL A 143 -3.99 8.35 0.68
C VAL A 143 -3.02 7.28 1.20
N THR A 144 -3.30 6.00 0.98
CA THR A 144 -2.39 4.90 1.35
C THR A 144 -1.05 5.02 0.64
N ARG A 145 -1.04 5.37 -0.66
CA ARG A 145 0.18 5.66 -1.43
C ARG A 145 1.05 6.72 -0.75
N HIS A 146 0.46 7.86 -0.38
CA HIS A 146 1.20 8.94 0.28
C HIS A 146 1.72 8.54 1.66
N TRP A 147 0.92 7.78 2.40
CA TRP A 147 1.34 7.22 3.68
C TRP A 147 2.55 6.28 3.54
N MET A 148 2.56 5.42 2.51
CA MET A 148 3.71 4.54 2.22
C MET A 148 4.95 5.34 1.83
N ARG A 149 4.80 6.43 1.06
CA ARG A 149 5.93 7.31 0.69
C ARG A 149 6.59 7.94 1.91
N ILE A 150 5.81 8.55 2.81
CA ILE A 150 6.38 9.19 4.00
C ILE A 150 7.00 8.15 4.96
N LYS A 151 6.41 6.95 5.06
CA LYS A 151 7.00 5.84 5.83
C LYS A 151 8.34 5.39 5.25
N LEU A 152 8.44 5.24 3.93
CA LEU A 152 9.70 4.88 3.25
C LEU A 152 10.77 5.97 3.38
N TRP A 153 10.39 7.24 3.24
CA TRP A 153 11.33 8.35 3.44
C TRP A 153 11.82 8.40 4.90
N SER A 154 10.93 8.21 5.87
CA SER A 154 11.31 8.11 7.29
C SER A 154 12.26 6.94 7.56
N LEU A 155 12.09 5.82 6.86
CA LEU A 155 13.01 4.67 6.94
C LEU A 155 14.39 5.01 6.39
N ALA A 156 14.45 5.69 5.24
CA ALA A 156 15.70 6.16 4.67
C ALA A 156 16.43 7.11 5.63
N SER A 157 15.68 8.03 6.24
CA SER A 157 16.22 8.98 7.22
C SER A 157 16.79 8.24 8.44
N SER A 158 16.06 7.27 9.00
CA SER A 158 16.53 6.51 10.18
C SER A 158 17.75 5.62 9.90
N HIS A 159 17.99 5.27 8.63
CA HIS A 159 19.16 4.50 8.19
C HIS A 159 20.30 5.38 7.66
N GLY A 160 20.17 6.72 7.76
CA GLY A 160 21.22 7.66 7.36
C GLY A 160 21.38 7.79 5.84
N TYR A 161 20.37 7.44 5.05
CA TYR A 161 20.41 7.58 3.58
C TYR A 161 19.98 8.96 3.08
N VAL A 162 19.35 9.77 3.94
CA VAL A 162 18.88 11.12 3.61
C VAL A 162 20.01 12.13 3.82
N GLU A 163 20.32 12.89 2.78
CA GLU A 163 21.42 13.85 2.73
C GLU A 163 20.99 15.13 2.00
N GLY A 164 21.41 16.30 2.47
CA GLY A 164 20.96 17.58 1.89
C GLY A 164 21.41 17.82 0.45
N LEU A 165 22.53 17.24 0.03
CA LEU A 165 23.10 17.39 -1.33
C LEU A 165 23.02 16.09 -2.14
N SER A 166 22.07 15.20 -1.85
CA SER A 166 21.94 13.95 -2.58
C SER A 166 21.61 14.18 -4.07
N ASP A 167 22.24 13.43 -4.97
CA ASP A 167 21.89 13.46 -6.40
C ASP A 167 20.47 12.93 -6.64
N ASP A 168 20.04 11.98 -5.82
CA ASP A 168 18.68 11.45 -5.83
C ASP A 168 17.76 12.37 -5.03
N GLU A 169 16.77 12.99 -5.69
CA GLU A 169 15.81 13.90 -5.06
C GLU A 169 15.08 13.24 -3.88
N GLU A 170 14.82 11.93 -3.98
CA GLU A 170 14.07 11.14 -3.00
C GLU A 170 14.78 11.04 -1.64
N PHE A 171 16.09 11.28 -1.61
CA PHE A 171 16.90 11.26 -0.39
C PHE A 171 17.29 12.66 0.09
N ARG A 172 16.69 13.71 -0.44
CA ARG A 172 16.86 15.07 0.10
C ARG A 172 15.90 15.32 1.25
N ASN A 173 16.26 16.28 2.11
CA ASN A 173 15.40 16.68 3.23
C ASN A 173 14.07 17.28 2.74
N GLU A 174 14.14 18.02 1.64
CA GLU A 174 13.02 18.71 1.02
C GLU A 174 11.99 17.72 0.43
N TYR A 175 12.38 16.47 0.18
CA TYR A 175 11.46 15.47 -0.38
C TYR A 175 10.28 15.17 0.55
N ALA A 176 10.47 15.26 1.86
CA ALA A 176 9.36 15.13 2.82
C ALA A 176 8.29 16.23 2.61
N LEU A 177 8.71 17.45 2.26
CA LEU A 177 7.80 18.55 1.94
C LEU A 177 7.06 18.29 0.62
N THR A 178 7.75 17.74 -0.38
CA THR A 178 7.13 17.32 -1.65
C THR A 178 6.04 16.26 -1.41
N ILE A 179 6.31 15.24 -0.60
CA ILE A 179 5.30 14.22 -0.25
C ILE A 179 4.09 14.87 0.45
N ALA A 180 4.34 15.77 1.41
CA ALA A 180 3.26 16.44 2.15
C ALA A 180 2.40 17.34 1.25
N SER A 181 3.02 18.12 0.37
CA SER A 181 2.32 18.97 -0.60
C SER A 181 1.45 18.14 -1.53
N GLU A 182 2.00 17.08 -2.13
CA GLU A 182 1.24 16.22 -3.04
C GLU A 182 0.11 15.46 -2.32
N ALA A 183 0.28 15.13 -1.04
CA ALA A 183 -0.76 14.51 -0.23
C ALA A 183 -1.93 15.49 0.04
N LEU A 184 -1.64 16.76 0.31
CA LEU A 184 -2.65 17.80 0.44
C LEU A 184 -3.39 18.04 -0.88
N ASP A 185 -2.66 18.17 -1.98
CA ASP A 185 -3.23 18.34 -3.33
C ASP A 185 -4.18 17.18 -3.68
N THR A 186 -3.81 15.97 -3.28
CA THR A 186 -4.66 14.78 -3.43
C THR A 186 -5.93 14.88 -2.58
N CYS A 187 -5.82 15.27 -1.31
CA CYS A 187 -6.98 15.41 -0.44
C CYS A 187 -7.98 16.46 -0.97
N PHE A 188 -7.49 17.55 -1.57
CA PHE A 188 -8.34 18.58 -2.16
C PHE A 188 -9.11 18.13 -3.42
N GLN A 189 -8.76 16.97 -4.02
CA GLN A 189 -9.47 16.42 -5.18
C GLN A 189 -10.71 15.60 -4.80
N PHE A 190 -10.90 15.25 -3.53
CA PHE A 190 -11.98 14.39 -3.06
C PHE A 190 -12.92 15.12 -2.11
N GLU A 191 -14.19 14.74 -2.14
CA GLU A 191 -15.15 15.17 -1.12
C GLU A 191 -14.77 14.59 0.26
N MET A 192 -15.10 15.33 1.33
CA MET A 192 -14.80 14.91 2.70
C MET A 192 -15.38 13.53 3.02
N THR A 193 -16.58 13.22 2.52
CA THR A 193 -17.24 11.91 2.67
C THR A 193 -16.41 10.75 2.09
N SER A 194 -15.69 10.99 1.00
CA SER A 194 -14.78 10.01 0.39
C SER A 194 -13.46 9.87 1.14
N LEU A 195 -13.07 10.85 1.95
CA LEU A 195 -11.86 10.77 2.79
C LEU A 195 -12.15 10.13 4.14
N GLU A 196 -13.35 10.34 4.69
CA GLU A 196 -13.78 9.78 5.97
C GLU A 196 -13.78 8.25 6.00
N VAL A 197 -13.95 7.59 4.84
CA VAL A 197 -13.88 6.12 4.75
C VAL A 197 -12.51 5.54 5.10
N HIS A 198 -11.44 6.33 4.98
CA HIS A 198 -10.09 5.93 5.40
C HIS A 198 -9.94 5.88 6.94
N GLY A 199 -10.97 6.34 7.67
CA GLY A 199 -11.07 6.25 9.13
C GLY A 199 -10.15 7.21 9.87
N VAL A 200 -9.91 6.90 11.15
CA VAL A 200 -9.19 7.77 12.13
C VAL A 200 -7.74 8.08 11.75
N GLY A 201 -7.18 7.43 10.72
CA GLY A 201 -5.81 7.61 10.23
C GLY A 201 -5.51 9.03 9.72
N LEU A 202 -6.48 9.68 9.06
CA LEU A 202 -6.34 11.08 8.62
C LEU A 202 -6.53 12.08 9.78
N VAL A 203 -7.39 11.76 10.76
CA VAL A 203 -7.74 12.64 11.88
C VAL A 203 -6.56 12.87 12.83
N CYS A 204 -5.63 11.92 12.95
CA CYS A 204 -4.43 12.08 13.78
C CYS A 204 -3.33 12.94 13.13
N ILE A 205 -3.27 13.05 11.79
CA ILE A 205 -2.29 13.90 11.09
C ILE A 205 -2.71 15.38 11.14
N LEU A 206 -4.01 15.66 11.23
CA LEU A 206 -4.56 17.03 11.25
C LEU A 206 -4.71 17.65 12.65
N LYS A 207 -4.28 16.98 13.73
CA LYS A 207 -4.12 17.64 15.03
C LYS A 207 -2.86 18.51 15.01
N ILE A 208 -2.92 19.60 14.24
CA ILE A 208 -2.15 20.81 14.55
C ILE A 208 -2.56 21.19 15.98
N PRO A 209 -1.63 21.32 16.94
CA PRO A 209 -1.98 21.83 18.25
C PRO A 209 -2.59 23.22 18.04
N ALA A 210 -3.88 23.35 18.35
CA ALA A 210 -4.51 24.65 18.48
C ALA A 210 -3.63 25.47 19.43
N ASP A 211 -3.16 26.59 18.90
CA ASP A 211 -2.32 27.54 19.59
C ASP A 211 -2.91 27.81 20.97
N LYS A 212 -2.08 27.70 22.01
CA LYS A 212 -2.50 28.15 23.33
C LYS A 212 -2.52 29.67 23.26
N ASP A 213 -3.72 30.24 23.18
CA ASP A 213 -3.93 31.67 23.37
C ASP A 213 -3.20 32.12 24.66
N PRO A 214 -2.29 33.09 24.60
CA PRO A 214 -1.69 33.66 25.78
C PRO A 214 -2.71 34.63 26.41
N ASN A 215 -3.16 34.29 27.62
CA ASN A 215 -3.74 35.24 28.57
C ASN A 215 -2.91 35.18 29.86
#